data_AF-A0A9E3RXM3-F1
#
_entry.id   AF-A0A9E3RXM3-F1
#
_cell.length_a   1.000
_cell.length_b   1.000
_cell.length_c   1.000
_cell.angle_alpha   90.00
_cell.angle_beta   90.00
_cell.angle_gamma   90.00
#
_symmetry.space_group_name_H-M   'P 1'
#
loop_
_entity.id
_entity.type
_entity.pdbx_description
1 polymer ?
#
loop_
_entity_poly.entity_id
_entity_poly.type
_entity_poly.pdbx_seq_one_letter_code
_entity_poly.pdbx_strand_id
1 'polypeptide(L)'
;MPTYSNPSIRFFHSRRLRTRTLRVLEDLEQSSNAAEHGKALGELVVELTQAGMSYFFLTPMEMVKMKPVVQRSAKIGLSSMLGVMCPIVKNVIGHMDDAQLRKIAQFIRTLM
;
A
#
# COMPACT_ATOMS: atom_id res chain seq x y z
N MET A 1 -12.79 -18.18 7.09
CA MET A 1 -12.45 -16.90 6.42
C MET A 1 -13.45 -15.85 6.86
N PRO A 2 -13.07 -14.58 7.07
CA PRO A 2 -14.03 -13.54 7.44
C PRO A 2 -15.03 -13.34 6.31
N THR A 3 -16.32 -13.34 6.66
CA THR A 3 -17.43 -12.98 5.76
C THR A 3 -17.55 -11.46 5.72
N TYR A 4 -17.03 -10.83 4.67
CA TYR A 4 -17.16 -9.38 4.44
C TYR A 4 -18.53 -9.08 3.80
N SER A 5 -19.35 -8.27 4.49
CA SER A 5 -20.58 -7.72 3.91
C SER A 5 -20.26 -6.47 3.10
N ASN A 6 -20.52 -6.48 1.80
CA ASN A 6 -20.32 -5.30 0.95
C ASN A 6 -21.40 -4.22 1.22
N PRO A 7 -21.05 -2.92 1.20
CA PRO A 7 -19.73 -2.34 0.91
C PRO A 7 -18.94 -1.91 2.16
N SER A 8 -17.63 -2.18 2.15
CA SER A 8 -16.66 -1.66 3.12
C SER A 8 -16.04 -0.32 2.66
N ILE A 9 -15.57 0.49 3.60
CA ILE A 9 -14.92 1.79 3.33
C ILE A 9 -13.65 1.55 2.49
N ARG A 10 -13.54 2.22 1.32
CA ARG A 10 -12.36 2.21 0.45
C ARG A 10 -11.69 3.60 0.43
N PHE A 11 -10.40 3.65 0.11
CA PHE A 11 -9.69 4.92 -0.12
C PHE A 11 -9.39 5.13 -1.61
N PHE A 12 -9.34 6.40 -2.04
CA PHE A 12 -8.94 6.76 -3.39
C PHE A 12 -7.45 7.10 -3.43
N HIS A 13 -6.74 6.61 -4.45
CA HIS A 13 -5.34 6.96 -4.71
C HIS A 13 -5.15 7.58 -6.10
N SER A 14 -3.98 8.18 -6.31
CA SER A 14 -3.67 8.87 -7.58
C SER A 14 -3.78 7.94 -8.80
N ARG A 15 -4.10 8.51 -9.97
CA ARG A 15 -4.07 7.80 -11.26
C ARG A 15 -2.70 7.17 -11.53
N ARG A 16 -1.62 7.88 -11.17
CA ARG A 16 -0.25 7.38 -11.27
C ARG A 16 -0.05 6.10 -10.47
N LEU A 17 -0.52 6.07 -9.21
CA LEU A 17 -0.43 4.87 -8.37
C LEU A 17 -1.30 3.75 -8.93
N ARG A 18 -2.49 4.04 -9.47
CA ARG A 18 -3.33 3.04 -10.16
C ARG A 18 -2.60 2.40 -11.33
N THR A 19 -2.04 3.21 -12.23
CA THR A 19 -1.29 2.71 -13.39
C THR A 19 -0.08 1.87 -12.97
N ARG A 20 0.67 2.32 -11.95
CA ARG A 20 1.79 1.54 -11.41
C ARG A 20 1.32 0.21 -10.82
N THR A 21 0.22 0.22 -10.07
CA THR A 21 -0.34 -0.99 -9.46
C THR A 21 -0.69 -2.00 -10.54
N LEU A 22 -1.44 -1.59 -11.56
CA LEU A 22 -1.79 -2.48 -12.67
C LEU A 22 -0.57 -3.06 -13.38
N ARG A 23 0.45 -2.22 -13.66
CA ARG A 23 1.68 -2.68 -14.31
C ARG A 23 2.41 -3.74 -13.50
N VAL A 24 2.65 -3.49 -12.20
CA VAL A 24 3.38 -4.44 -11.34
C VAL A 24 2.60 -5.76 -11.20
N LEU A 25 1.26 -5.70 -11.14
CA LEU A 25 0.44 -6.91 -11.12
C LEU A 25 0.53 -7.68 -12.43
N GLU A 26 0.43 -7.00 -13.58
CA GLU A 26 0.58 -7.61 -14.90
C GLU A 26 1.96 -8.26 -15.09
N ASP A 27 3.04 -7.56 -14.73
CA ASP A 27 4.42 -8.07 -14.81
C ASP A 27 4.57 -9.37 -14.00
N LEU A 28 4.03 -9.38 -12.77
CA LEU A 28 4.13 -10.52 -11.86
C LEU A 28 3.24 -11.70 -12.30
N GLU A 29 2.04 -11.42 -12.80
CA GLU A 29 1.11 -12.43 -13.33
C GLU A 29 1.68 -13.12 -14.58
N GLN A 30 2.31 -12.36 -15.48
CA GLN A 30 2.84 -12.85 -16.75
C GLN A 30 4.25 -13.44 -16.66
N SER A 31 5.02 -13.11 -15.61
CA SER A 31 6.38 -13.60 -15.44
C SER A 31 6.41 -15.12 -15.22
N SER A 32 7.43 -15.79 -15.76
CA SER A 32 7.74 -17.19 -15.44
C SER A 32 8.48 -17.36 -14.10
N ASN A 33 9.09 -16.27 -13.59
CA ASN A 33 9.82 -16.22 -12.32
C ASN A 33 9.34 -14.99 -11.52
N ALA A 34 8.29 -15.17 -10.72
CA ALA A 34 7.67 -14.06 -10.01
C ALA A 34 8.57 -13.47 -8.91
N ALA A 35 9.51 -14.25 -8.35
CA ALA A 35 10.49 -13.80 -7.36
C ALA A 35 11.32 -12.60 -7.83
N GLU A 36 11.61 -12.47 -9.12
CA GLU A 36 12.33 -11.31 -9.69
C GLU A 36 11.56 -9.98 -9.49
N HIS A 37 10.24 -10.05 -9.31
CA HIS A 37 9.38 -8.89 -9.10
C HIS A 37 9.09 -8.60 -7.62
N GLY A 38 9.64 -9.39 -6.68
CA GLY A 38 9.37 -9.23 -5.24
C GLY A 38 9.69 -7.84 -4.70
N LYS A 39 10.82 -7.24 -5.15
CA LYS A 39 11.17 -5.86 -4.80
C LYS A 39 10.13 -4.85 -5.29
N ALA A 40 9.68 -5.00 -6.54
CA ALA A 40 8.69 -4.10 -7.14
C ALA A 40 7.34 -4.19 -6.42
N LEU A 41 6.91 -5.40 -6.04
CA LEU A 41 5.70 -5.60 -5.25
C LEU A 41 5.84 -5.00 -3.83
N GLY A 42 6.98 -5.20 -3.17
CA GLY A 42 7.25 -4.61 -1.86
C GLY A 42 7.21 -3.08 -1.88
N GLU A 43 7.79 -2.45 -2.90
CA GLU A 43 7.71 -1.00 -3.11
C GLU A 43 6.27 -0.53 -3.37
N LEU A 44 5.52 -1.26 -4.20
CA LEU A 44 4.11 -0.96 -4.47
C LEU A 44 3.26 -1.01 -3.19
N VAL A 45 3.41 -2.04 -2.36
CA VAL A 45 2.65 -2.17 -1.11
C VAL A 45 2.99 -1.03 -0.14
N VAL A 46 4.25 -0.58 -0.11
CA VAL A 46 4.64 0.62 0.64
C VAL A 46 3.91 1.86 0.12
N GLU A 47 3.87 2.08 -1.19
CA GLU A 47 3.16 3.24 -1.77
C GLU A 47 1.66 3.21 -1.51
N LEU A 48 1.03 2.04 -1.61
CA LEU A 48 -0.38 1.85 -1.26
C LEU A 48 -0.64 2.13 0.22
N THR A 49 0.25 1.68 1.11
CA THR A 49 0.16 1.92 2.57
C THR A 49 0.26 3.41 2.87
N GLN A 50 1.22 4.11 2.26
CA GLN A 50 1.39 5.55 2.44
C GLN A 50 0.18 6.33 1.94
N ALA A 51 -0.38 5.95 0.80
CA ALA A 51 -1.59 6.57 0.25
C ALA A 51 -2.80 6.34 1.16
N GLY A 52 -3.01 5.11 1.65
CA GLY A 52 -4.10 4.77 2.56
C GLY A 52 -4.01 5.52 3.89
N MET A 53 -2.83 5.57 4.51
CA MET A 53 -2.61 6.33 5.75
C MET A 53 -2.83 7.82 5.53
N SER A 54 -2.35 8.37 4.42
CA SER A 54 -2.59 9.79 4.11
C SER A 54 -4.09 10.08 3.96
N TYR A 55 -4.81 9.21 3.25
CA TYR A 55 -6.25 9.36 3.01
C TYR A 55 -7.08 9.26 4.30
N PHE A 56 -6.79 8.30 5.16
CA PHE A 56 -7.59 8.07 6.37
C PHE A 56 -7.17 8.92 7.57
N PHE A 57 -5.93 9.43 7.60
CA PHE A 57 -5.41 10.16 8.75
C PHE A 57 -5.11 11.63 8.42
N LEU A 58 -4.27 11.90 7.42
CA LEU A 58 -3.84 13.27 7.13
C LEU A 58 -4.95 14.10 6.47
N THR A 59 -5.64 13.56 5.47
CA THR A 59 -6.68 14.30 4.74
C THR A 59 -7.81 14.78 5.69
N PRO A 60 -8.37 13.95 6.59
CA PRO A 60 -9.36 14.43 7.55
C PRO A 60 -8.82 15.53 8.48
N MET A 61 -7.57 15.41 8.94
CA MET A 61 -6.93 16.44 9.78
C MET A 61 -6.73 17.77 9.07
N GLU A 62 -6.49 17.73 7.76
CA GLU A 62 -6.40 18.93 6.92
C GLU A 62 -7.79 19.56 6.71
N MET A 63 -8.84 18.74 6.56
CA MET A 63 -10.22 19.22 6.40
C MET A 63 -10.76 19.94 7.63
N VAL A 64 -10.45 19.47 8.84
CA VAL A 64 -10.99 20.06 10.08
C VAL A 64 -10.19 21.28 10.61
N LYS A 65 -9.27 21.85 9.80
CA LYS A 65 -8.47 23.04 10.14
C LYS A 65 -7.84 22.97 11.54
N MET A 66 -7.25 21.82 11.90
CA MET A 66 -6.55 21.67 13.18
C MET A 66 -5.43 22.70 13.34
N LYS A 67 -5.12 23.05 14.60
CA LYS A 67 -4.00 23.93 14.92
C LYS A 67 -2.71 23.40 14.25
N PRO A 68 -1.87 24.26 13.63
CA PRO A 68 -0.69 23.81 12.88
C PRO A 68 0.26 22.90 13.68
N VAL A 69 0.37 23.11 15.00
CA VAL A 69 1.17 22.25 15.90
C VAL A 69 0.65 20.81 15.93
N VAL A 70 -0.66 20.60 15.96
CA VAL A 70 -1.29 19.27 15.98
C VAL A 70 -1.09 18.58 14.64
N GLN A 71 -1.27 19.30 13.53
CA GLN A 71 -1.00 18.78 12.19
C GLN A 71 0.46 18.36 12.01
N ARG A 72 1.40 19.16 12.53
CA ARG A 72 2.83 18.84 12.48
C ARG A 72 3.15 17.60 13.30
N SER A 73 2.62 17.48 14.52
CA SER A 73 2.81 16.29 15.36
C SER A 73 2.28 15.03 14.68
N ALA A 74 1.10 15.10 14.04
CA ALA A 74 0.56 13.97 13.28
C ALA A 74 1.42 13.60 12.06
N LYS A 75 1.92 14.57 11.29
CA LYS A 75 2.83 14.33 10.16
C LYS A 75 4.15 13.69 10.62
N ILE A 76 4.69 14.12 11.75
CA ILE A 76 5.89 13.53 12.36
C ILE A 76 5.60 12.09 12.78
N GLY A 77 4.54 11.85 13.56
CA GLY A 77 4.17 10.51 14.03
C GLY A 77 3.95 9.53 12.88
N LEU A 78 3.24 9.95 11.84
CA LEU A 78 3.05 9.14 10.63
C LEU A 78 4.37 8.86 9.92
N SER A 79 5.24 9.86 9.77
CA SER A 79 6.55 9.68 9.12
C SER A 79 7.44 8.71 9.90
N SER A 80 7.43 8.79 11.24
CA SER A 80 8.16 7.84 12.10
C SER A 80 7.62 6.42 11.95
N MET A 81 6.29 6.24 11.95
CA MET A 81 5.65 4.94 11.73
C MET A 81 6.05 4.34 10.38
N LEU A 82 5.93 5.13 9.30
CA LEU A 82 6.30 4.69 7.96
C LEU A 82 7.80 4.40 7.84
N GLY A 83 8.66 5.18 8.51
CA GLY A 83 10.10 4.96 8.54
C GLY A 83 10.49 3.59 9.11
N VAL A 84 9.75 3.10 10.11
CA VAL A 84 9.97 1.77 10.70
C VAL A 84 9.30 0.66 9.87
N MET A 85 8.05 0.88 9.44
CA MET A 85 7.25 -0.17 8.80
C MET A 85 7.64 -0.44 7.34
N CYS A 86 7.95 0.60 6.56
CA CYS A 86 8.21 0.44 5.13
C CYS A 86 9.42 -0.46 4.81
N PRO A 87 10.56 -0.37 5.52
CA PRO A 87 11.66 -1.30 5.33
C PRO A 87 11.28 -2.75 5.63
N ILE A 88 10.49 -2.99 6.69
CA ILE A 88 10.02 -4.32 7.06
C ILE A 88 9.13 -4.89 5.95
N VAL A 89 8.17 -4.11 5.44
CA VAL A 89 7.29 -4.52 4.33
C VAL A 89 8.11 -4.88 3.10
N LYS A 90 9.06 -4.03 2.71
CA LYS A 90 9.94 -4.30 1.56
C LYS A 90 10.78 -5.55 1.75
N ASN A 91 11.31 -5.76 2.96
CA ASN A 91 12.13 -6.92 3.26
C ASN A 91 11.30 -8.21 3.24
N VAL A 92 10.16 -8.22 3.91
CA VAL A 92 9.29 -9.40 4.00
C VAL A 92 8.76 -9.79 2.62
N ILE A 93 8.20 -8.84 1.86
CA ILE A 93 7.65 -9.13 0.52
C ILE A 93 8.77 -9.41 -0.47
N GLY A 94 9.89 -8.70 -0.39
CA GLY A 94 11.01 -8.85 -1.33
C GLY A 94 11.71 -10.20 -1.28
N HIS A 95 11.55 -10.97 -0.20
CA HIS A 95 12.13 -12.30 -0.03
C HIS A 95 11.11 -13.43 -0.17
N MET A 96 9.89 -13.14 -0.61
CA MET A 96 8.86 -14.16 -0.83
C MET A 96 9.14 -14.99 -2.09
N ASP A 97 8.69 -16.24 -2.05
CA ASP A 97 8.70 -17.11 -3.22
C ASP A 97 7.59 -16.74 -4.23
N ASP A 98 7.66 -17.35 -5.42
CA ASP A 98 6.72 -17.15 -6.51
C ASP A 98 5.25 -17.32 -6.10
N ALA A 99 4.95 -18.36 -5.33
CA ALA A 99 3.58 -18.68 -4.95
C ALA A 99 3.03 -17.64 -3.95
N GLN A 100 3.86 -17.20 -3.01
CA GLN A 100 3.53 -16.15 -2.05
C GLN A 100 3.30 -14.80 -2.74
N LEU A 101 4.19 -14.41 -3.65
CA LEU A 101 4.07 -13.17 -4.41
C LEU A 101 2.81 -13.12 -5.27
N ARG A 102 2.50 -14.21 -5.97
CA ARG A 102 1.25 -14.31 -6.78
C ARG A 102 0.00 -14.21 -5.91
N LYS A 103 0.00 -14.81 -4.72
CA LYS A 103 -1.13 -14.69 -3.78
C LYS A 103 -1.36 -13.25 -3.34
N ILE A 104 -0.29 -12.50 -3.05
CA ILE A 104 -0.42 -11.07 -2.70
C ILE A 104 -0.93 -10.28 -3.90
N ALA A 105 -0.38 -10.50 -5.10
CA ALA A 105 -0.82 -9.83 -6.32
C ALA A 105 -2.32 -10.08 -6.58
N GLN A 106 -2.76 -11.34 -6.49
CA GLN A 106 -4.16 -11.72 -6.63
C GLN A 106 -5.04 -11.06 -5.57
N PHE A 107 -4.59 -11.03 -4.31
CA PHE A 107 -5.31 -10.33 -3.25
C PHE A 107 -5.51 -8.84 -3.59
N ILE A 108 -4.45 -8.13 -3.97
CA ILE A 108 -4.53 -6.71 -4.37
C ILE A 108 -5.51 -6.54 -5.54
N ARG A 109 -5.53 -7.48 -6.50
CA ARG A 109 -6.46 -7.43 -7.63
C ARG A 109 -7.93 -7.50 -7.21
N THR A 110 -8.26 -8.25 -6.16
CA THR A 110 -9.64 -8.31 -5.64
C THR A 110 -10.09 -7.03 -4.93
N LEU A 111 -9.15 -6.14 -4.60
CA LEU A 111 -9.45 -4.84 -3.99
C LEU A 111 -9.75 -3.74 -5.02
N MET A 112 -9.52 -4.00 -6.31
CA MET A 112 -9.84 -3.09 -7.42
C MET A 112 -11.25 -3.33 -7.95
#